data_AF-A0A653D695-F1
#
_entry.id   AF-A0A653D695-F1
#
_cell.length_a   1.000
_cell.length_b   1.000
_cell.length_c   1.000
_cell.angle_alpha   90.00
_cell.angle_beta   90.00
_cell.angle_gamma   90.00
#
_symmetry.space_group_name_H-M   'P 1'
#
loop_
_entity.id
_entity.type
_entity.pdbx_description
1 polymer ?
#
loop_
_entity_poly.entity_id
_entity_poly.type
_entity_poly.pdbx_seq_one_letter_code
_entity_poly.pdbx_strand_id
1 'polypeptide(L)' 'MPLVVDQTQSEMKYMDPICDLLYHIKYMFVGDSMKKELEAVVRKLRPQLQLRLRFIAHLTIEEVQAT' A
#
# COMPACT_ATOMS: atom_id res chain seq x y z
N MET A 1 -25.70 -25.44 -3.29
CA MET A 1 -25.44 -24.79 -1.98
C MET A 1 -24.17 -23.96 -2.09
N PRO A 2 -24.27 -22.64 -2.05
CA PRO A 2 -23.22 -21.68 -2.42
C PRO A 2 -22.18 -21.49 -1.30
N LEU A 3 -21.66 -22.59 -0.74
CA LEU A 3 -20.79 -22.58 0.43
C LEU A 3 -19.28 -22.46 0.13
N VAL A 4 -18.89 -22.14 -1.12
CA VAL A 4 -17.46 -22.06 -1.51
C VAL A 4 -17.04 -20.65 -1.98
N VAL A 5 -17.98 -19.71 -2.04
CA VAL A 5 -17.69 -18.31 -2.42
C VAL A 5 -17.24 -17.44 -1.25
N ASP A 6 -17.43 -17.88 -0.01
CA ASP A 6 -17.24 -17.05 1.19
C ASP A 6 -15.77 -16.86 1.62
N GLN A 7 -14.81 -17.54 0.99
CA GLN A 7 -13.39 -17.41 1.30
C GLN A 7 -12.57 -16.66 0.22
N THR A 8 -13.20 -16.14 -0.83
CA THR A 8 -12.53 -15.69 -2.07
C THR A 8 -12.25 -14.19 -2.19
N GLN A 9 -11.71 -13.58 -1.13
CA GLN A 9 -10.95 -12.32 -1.28
C GLN A 9 -9.60 -12.45 -0.56
N SER A 10 -8.85 -13.51 -0.86
CA SER A 10 -7.46 -13.71 -0.41
C SER A 10 -6.49 -12.72 -1.08
N GLU A 11 -6.87 -12.19 -2.25
CA GLU A 11 -6.11 -11.17 -2.97
C GLU A 11 -6.97 -9.93 -3.15
N MET A 12 -6.41 -8.80 -2.72
CA MET A 12 -6.99 -7.49 -2.93
C MET A 12 -6.81 -7.16 -4.43
N LYS A 13 -7.77 -7.58 -5.27
CA LYS A 13 -7.76 -7.51 -6.75
C LYS A 13 -7.45 -6.11 -7.33
N TYR A 14 -7.59 -5.08 -6.51
CA TYR A 14 -7.41 -3.67 -6.91
C TYR A 14 -6.23 -3.00 -6.19
N MET A 15 -5.27 -3.76 -5.67
CA MET A 15 -4.06 -3.20 -5.05
C MET A 15 -3.30 -2.26 -5.99
N ASP A 16 -3.11 -2.67 -7.25
CA ASP A 16 -2.37 -1.88 -8.23
C ASP A 16 -3.06 -0.52 -8.53
N PRO A 17 -4.36 -0.44 -8.86
CA PRO A 17 -5.01 0.85 -9.07
C PRO A 17 -5.09 1.72 -7.81
N ILE A 18 -5.14 1.14 -6.61
CA ILE A 18 -5.05 1.90 -5.35
C ILE A 18 -3.65 2.52 -5.20
N CYS A 19 -2.59 1.74 -5.48
CA CYS A 19 -1.23 2.24 -5.47
C CYS A 19 -1.02 3.36 -6.50
N ASP A 20 -1.53 3.20 -7.71
CA ASP A 20 -1.43 4.22 -8.77
C ASP A 20 -2.13 5.51 -8.38
N LEU A 21 -3.32 5.43 -7.76
CA LEU A 21 -4.01 6.61 -7.25
C LEU A 21 -3.21 7.31 -6.16
N LEU A 22 -2.63 6.57 -5.20
CA LEU A 22 -1.80 7.13 -4.14
C LEU A 22 -0.53 7.78 -4.68
N TYR A 23 0.09 7.18 -5.70
CA TYR A 23 1.21 7.78 -6.43
C TYR A 23 0.78 9.07 -7.14
N HIS A 24 -0.37 9.06 -7.81
CA HIS A 24 -0.87 10.23 -8.50
C HIS A 24 -1.15 11.37 -7.52
N ILE A 25 -1.77 11.07 -6.38
CA ILE A 25 -2.04 12.05 -5.32
C ILE A 25 -0.73 12.60 -4.74
N LYS A 26 0.25 11.73 -4.45
CA LYS A 26 1.57 12.16 -3.98
C LYS A 26 2.17 13.17 -4.94
N TYR A 27 2.30 12.81 -6.21
CA TYR A 27 3.07 13.61 -7.17
C TYR A 27 2.31 14.84 -7.69
N MET A 28 0.98 14.80 -7.76
CA MET A 28 0.19 15.90 -8.33
C MET A 28 -0.33 16.89 -7.29
N PHE A 29 -0.59 16.46 -6.05
CA PHE A 29 -1.25 17.31 -5.05
C PHE A 29 -0.42 17.53 -3.78
N VAL A 30 0.20 16.48 -3.26
CA VAL A 30 0.79 16.50 -1.91
C VAL A 30 2.28 16.88 -1.93
N GLY A 31 3.02 16.47 -2.95
CA GLY A 31 4.48 16.62 -3.01
C GLY A 31 5.18 15.94 -1.82
N ASP A 32 6.12 16.67 -1.20
CA ASP A 32 6.87 16.21 -0.02
C ASP A 32 6.23 16.59 1.32
N SER A 33 5.17 17.41 1.32
CA SER A 33 4.61 17.97 2.56
C SER A 33 4.00 16.94 3.50
N MET A 34 3.43 15.84 2.99
CA MET A 34 2.84 14.77 3.81
C MET A 34 3.67 13.48 3.82
N LYS A 35 4.96 13.55 3.48
CA LYS A 35 5.83 12.37 3.45
C LYS A 35 5.83 11.60 4.78
N LYS A 36 5.93 12.29 5.92
CA LYS A 36 5.94 11.68 7.27
C LYS A 36 4.62 10.99 7.63
N GLU A 37 3.50 11.65 7.35
CA GLU A 37 2.16 11.11 7.57
C GLU A 37 1.97 9.83 6.74
N LEU A 38 2.37 9.89 5.47
CA LEU A 38 2.25 8.76 4.57
C LEU A 38 3.13 7.58 4.99
N GLU A 39 4.36 7.82 5.46
CA GLU A 39 5.22 6.80 6.04
C GLU A 39 4.53 6.05 7.19
N ALA A 40 3.93 6.79 8.12
CA ALA A 40 3.22 6.22 9.26
C ALA A 40 2.00 5.39 8.84
N VAL A 41 1.29 5.81 7.78
CA VAL A 41 0.16 5.06 7.22
C VAL A 41 0.65 3.79 6.51
N VAL A 42 1.68 3.88 5.66
CA VAL A 42 2.18 2.74 4.90
C VAL A 42 2.74 1.66 5.82
N ARG A 43 3.46 2.01 6.90
CA ARG A 43 3.92 1.04 7.91
C ARG A 43 2.79 0.25 8.60
N LYS A 44 1.56 0.76 8.59
CA LYS A 44 0.37 0.07 9.15
C LYS A 44 -0.35 -0.82 8.12
N LEU A 45 0.02 -0.76 6.84
CA LEU A 45 -0.57 -1.57 5.79
C LEU A 45 0.04 -2.97 5.74
N ARG A 46 -0.60 -3.89 5.01
CA ARG A 46 -0.09 -5.25 4.80
C ARG A 46 1.24 -5.21 4.01
N PRO A 47 2.16 -6.18 4.22
CA PRO A 47 3.48 -6.20 3.58
C PRO A 47 3.45 -6.06 2.05
N GLN A 48 2.46 -6.65 1.39
CA GLN A 48 2.26 -6.54 -0.07
C GLN A 48 2.02 -5.09 -0.55
N LEU A 49 1.29 -4.28 0.22
CA LEU A 49 1.06 -2.86 -0.07
C LEU A 49 2.29 -2.03 0.28
N GLN A 50 2.96 -2.35 1.39
CA GLN A 50 4.20 -1.69 1.78
C GLN A 50 5.26 -1.81 0.68
N LEU A 51 5.40 -3.00 0.08
CA LEU A 51 6.35 -3.23 -1.00
C LEU A 51 6.05 -2.39 -2.25
N ARG A 52 4.78 -2.26 -2.63
CA ARG A 52 4.35 -1.44 -3.78
C ARG A 52 4.48 0.07 -3.50
N LEU A 53 4.18 0.48 -2.28
CA LEU A 53 4.22 1.88 -1.83
C LEU A 53 5.58 2.30 -1.27
N ARG A 54 6.59 1.41 -1.28
CA ARG A 54 7.91 1.65 -0.68
C ARG A 54 8.60 2.91 -1.17
N PHE A 55 8.37 3.32 -2.42
CA PHE A 55 8.99 4.53 -2.97
C PHE A 55 8.27 5.81 -2.53
N ILE A 56 6.99 5.72 -2.16
CA ILE A 56 6.21 6.85 -1.63
C ILE A 56 6.57 7.09 -0.16
N ALA A 57 6.76 5.99 0.59
CA ALA A 57 7.11 5.99 2.01
C ALA A 57 8.61 5.82 2.30
N HIS A 58 9.48 5.79 1.28
CA HIS A 58 10.92 5.57 1.44
C HIS A 58 11.28 4.36 2.34
N LEU A 59 10.47 3.30 2.29
CA LEU A 59 10.69 2.09 3.08
C LEU A 59 11.75 1.21 2.42
N THR A 60 12.64 0.66 3.23
CA THR A 60 13.58 -0.37 2.79
C THR A 60 12.88 -1.74 2.72
N ILE A 61 13.37 -2.63 1.85
CA ILE A 61 12.83 -3.99 1.73
C ILE A 61 12.99 -4.76 3.06
N GLU A 62 14.06 -4.47 3.80
CA GLU A 62 14.36 -5.04 5.11
C GLU A 62 13.32 -4.63 6.17
N GLU A 63 12.91 -3.36 6.20
CA GLU A 63 11.83 -2.89 7.09
C GLU A 63 10.48 -3.57 6.82
N VAL A 64 10.18 -3.84 5.55
CA VAL A 64 8.91 -4.48 5.14
C VAL A 64 8.89 -5.97 5.46
N GLN A 65 10.04 -6.64 5.51
CA GLN A 65 10.16 -8.07 5.84
C GLN A 65 10.33 -8.34 7.34
N ALA A 66 10.67 -7.32 8.14
CA ALA A 66 10.85 -7.42 9.58
C ALA A 66 9.55 -7.27 10.40
N THR A 67 8.41 -7.03 9.73
CA THR A 67 7.08 -6.85 10.34
C THR A 67 6.18 -8.05 10.04
#